data_AF-A0A6A5QMM1-F1
#
_entry.id   AF-A0A6A5QMM1-F1
#
_cell.length_a   1.000
_cell.length_b   1.000
_cell.length_c   1.000
_cell.angle_alpha   90.00
_cell.angle_beta   90.00
_cell.angle_gamma   90.00
#
_symmetry.space_group_name_H-M   'P 1'
#
loop_
_entity.id
_entity.type
_entity.pdbx_description
1 polymer ?
#
loop_
_entity_poly.entity_id
_entity_poly.type
_entity_poly.pdbx_seq_one_letter_code
_entity_poly.pdbx_strand_id
1 'polypeptide(L)'
;MAPQTEIPQTVEWQGKQVPVWSMQTINYALLLSQDPAEVEKVLNACLEEGYFYLDLESIDGGRMLRDQQETLELMKRFFAAPIELKNEYGLISSHLGYEPVGSRTGAFGAGTKDGYEMLKVSRDEIQRGSPKVPQPVKNNGDLRILENTIGSCNTITKVILSALSTGMNLTGAARFENTHRNDRPSTTTLSMMHYLPSEVTGNNKVGHQKHTDISSLTLLFSEQWGLQVRPPGTCGALEMGFVAPKPGCAFVHVGDSLRFASGMKMQSCIHRVVPFNPSEHRYSIAYFLRAEDDTMFVDSEGRYITAGQWHDEKFKAFTDPWQWQAMAPASMILGGMKEAGEDDPTGEPAQFAPNPIALQEELKKVSVQA
;
A
#
# COMPACT_ATOMS: atom_id res chain seq x y z
N MET A 1 25.67 -4.64 -19.09
CA MET A 1 24.51 -5.36 -18.55
C MET A 1 24.65 -5.36 -17.05
N ALA A 2 23.76 -4.68 -16.33
CA ALA A 2 23.69 -4.84 -14.88
C ALA A 2 23.36 -6.32 -14.59
N PRO A 3 23.96 -6.96 -13.58
CA PRO A 3 23.59 -8.32 -13.24
C PRO A 3 22.11 -8.34 -12.85
N GLN A 4 21.26 -8.95 -13.67
CA GLN A 4 19.93 -9.38 -13.23
C GLN A 4 20.18 -10.42 -12.14
N THR A 5 20.14 -9.96 -10.90
CA THR A 5 20.12 -10.87 -9.76
C THR A 5 18.75 -11.51 -9.81
N GLU A 6 18.69 -12.82 -10.10
CA GLU A 6 17.43 -13.55 -10.06
C GLU A 6 16.77 -13.35 -8.68
N ILE A 7 15.49 -13.01 -8.68
CA ILE A 7 14.73 -12.86 -7.43
C ILE A 7 14.78 -14.22 -6.72
N PRO A 8 15.27 -14.30 -5.48
CA PRO A 8 15.38 -15.57 -4.78
C PRO A 8 13.98 -16.15 -4.54
N GLN A 9 13.84 -17.47 -4.53
CA GLN A 9 12.56 -18.12 -4.23
C GLN A 9 12.17 -18.05 -2.75
N THR A 10 13.17 -17.95 -1.86
CA THR A 10 12.99 -17.83 -0.42
C THR A 10 14.03 -16.87 0.16
N VAL A 11 13.71 -16.29 1.32
CA VAL A 11 14.62 -15.45 2.10
C VAL A 11 14.61 -15.89 3.56
N GLU A 12 15.75 -15.77 4.23
CA GLU A 12 15.83 -15.99 5.67
C GLU A 12 15.24 -14.76 6.38
N TRP A 13 14.21 -14.96 7.20
CA TRP A 13 13.61 -13.92 8.02
C TRP A 13 13.23 -14.49 9.38
N GLN A 14 13.78 -13.89 10.45
CA GLN A 14 13.57 -14.32 11.84
C GLN A 14 13.89 -15.80 12.10
N GLY A 15 14.97 -16.31 11.49
CA GLY A 15 15.41 -17.70 11.63
C GLY A 15 14.53 -18.72 10.90
N LYS A 16 13.63 -18.28 10.02
CA LYS A 16 12.81 -19.13 9.15
C LYS A 16 13.08 -18.81 7.69
N GLN A 17 12.95 -19.82 6.82
CA GLN A 17 12.90 -19.62 5.38
C GLN A 17 11.47 -19.23 5.00
N VAL A 18 11.29 -18.00 4.52
CA VAL A 18 10.01 -17.43 4.11
C VAL A 18 9.97 -17.37 2.57
N PRO A 19 8.86 -17.74 1.92
CA PRO A 19 8.76 -17.63 0.47
C PRO A 19 8.86 -16.19 -0.01
N VAL A 20 9.39 -16.03 -1.22
CA VAL A 20 9.28 -14.80 -2.01
C VAL A 20 8.35 -15.10 -3.17
N TRP A 21 7.20 -14.41 -3.21
CA TRP A 21 6.19 -14.71 -4.21
C TRP A 21 6.59 -14.17 -5.57
N SER A 22 6.66 -15.08 -6.55
CA SER A 22 6.71 -14.72 -7.96
C SER A 22 5.38 -14.13 -8.41
N MET A 23 5.42 -13.29 -9.44
CA MET A 23 4.24 -12.71 -10.05
C MET A 23 4.53 -12.29 -11.48
N GLN A 24 3.47 -12.07 -12.25
CA GLN A 24 3.59 -11.53 -13.61
C GLN A 24 4.19 -10.12 -13.59
N THR A 25 4.96 -9.79 -14.61
CA THR A 25 5.41 -8.41 -14.87
C THR A 25 4.71 -7.88 -16.10
N ILE A 26 3.86 -6.87 -15.93
CA ILE A 26 3.05 -6.24 -16.96
C ILE A 26 3.80 -5.05 -17.55
N ASN A 27 3.96 -5.00 -18.87
CA ASN A 27 4.62 -3.90 -19.56
C ASN A 27 3.65 -2.72 -19.76
N TYR A 28 3.96 -1.58 -19.15
CA TYR A 28 3.08 -0.42 -19.21
C TYR A 28 2.86 0.14 -20.63
N ALA A 29 3.88 0.17 -21.49
CA ALA A 29 3.74 0.72 -22.84
C ALA A 29 2.83 -0.12 -23.75
N LEU A 30 2.93 -1.45 -23.64
CA LEU A 30 2.02 -2.36 -24.34
C LEU A 30 0.59 -2.24 -23.78
N LEU A 31 0.45 -2.12 -22.46
CA LEU A 31 -0.86 -1.94 -21.83
C LEU A 31 -1.54 -0.62 -22.22
N LEU A 32 -0.76 0.47 -22.28
CA LEU A 32 -1.18 1.78 -22.77
C LEU A 32 -1.68 1.70 -24.23
N SER A 33 -1.05 0.86 -25.03
CA SER A 33 -1.44 0.61 -26.42
C SER A 33 -2.61 -0.36 -26.57
N GLN A 34 -3.18 -0.86 -25.45
CA GLN A 34 -4.20 -1.93 -25.43
C GLN A 34 -3.77 -3.17 -26.23
N ASP A 35 -2.49 -3.53 -26.16
CA ASP A 35 -1.99 -4.75 -26.78
C ASP A 35 -2.79 -5.98 -26.28
N PRO A 36 -3.36 -6.80 -27.15
CA PRO A 36 -4.24 -7.89 -26.73
C PRO A 36 -3.59 -8.89 -25.78
N ALA A 37 -2.31 -9.23 -25.99
CA ALA A 37 -1.61 -10.20 -25.15
C ALA A 37 -1.31 -9.60 -23.77
N GLU A 38 -0.92 -8.33 -23.70
CA GLU A 38 -0.67 -7.67 -22.42
C GLU A 38 -1.97 -7.39 -21.63
N VAL A 39 -3.07 -7.11 -22.35
CA VAL A 39 -4.43 -7.01 -21.76
C VAL A 39 -4.86 -8.35 -21.16
N GLU A 40 -4.71 -9.45 -21.88
CA GLU A 40 -5.02 -10.79 -21.37
C GLU A 40 -4.17 -11.13 -20.14
N LYS A 41 -2.88 -10.80 -20.19
CA LYS A 41 -1.93 -11.07 -19.12
C LYS A 41 -2.25 -10.30 -17.84
N VAL A 42 -2.59 -9.00 -17.92
CA VAL A 42 -3.01 -8.24 -16.72
C VAL A 42 -4.35 -8.73 -16.19
N LEU A 43 -5.27 -9.14 -17.06
CA LEU A 43 -6.55 -9.69 -16.66
C LEU A 43 -6.34 -10.99 -15.86
N ASN A 44 -5.54 -11.92 -16.38
CA ASN A 44 -5.25 -13.18 -15.71
C ASN A 44 -4.55 -12.95 -14.36
N ALA A 45 -3.58 -12.02 -14.30
CA ALA A 45 -2.95 -11.65 -13.04
C ALA A 45 -3.97 -11.15 -12.00
N CYS A 46 -4.98 -10.37 -12.42
CA CYS A 46 -6.04 -9.90 -11.52
C CYS A 46 -7.07 -10.99 -11.14
N LEU A 47 -7.36 -11.94 -12.04
CA LEU A 47 -8.31 -13.03 -11.81
C LEU A 47 -7.73 -14.13 -10.92
N GLU A 48 -6.44 -14.41 -11.04
CA GLU A 48 -5.78 -15.51 -10.35
C GLU A 48 -5.12 -15.07 -9.04
N GLU A 49 -4.21 -14.09 -9.09
CA GLU A 49 -3.38 -13.69 -7.94
C GLU A 49 -3.85 -12.37 -7.29
N GLY A 50 -4.41 -11.46 -8.07
CA GLY A 50 -4.84 -10.13 -7.61
C GLY A 50 -3.71 -9.11 -7.49
N TYR A 51 -2.48 -9.44 -7.90
CA TYR A 51 -1.32 -8.54 -7.87
C TYR A 51 -0.30 -8.86 -8.97
N PHE A 52 0.54 -7.89 -9.31
CA PHE A 52 1.58 -8.00 -10.34
C PHE A 52 2.62 -6.87 -10.23
N TYR A 53 3.76 -7.03 -10.90
CA TYR A 53 4.66 -5.91 -11.17
C TYR A 53 4.21 -5.16 -12.42
N LEU A 54 4.25 -3.83 -12.40
CA LEU A 54 4.10 -3.00 -13.59
C LEU A 54 5.47 -2.42 -13.97
N ASP A 55 6.01 -2.85 -15.10
CA ASP A 55 7.24 -2.35 -15.69
C ASP A 55 7.03 -0.96 -16.32
N LEU A 56 7.79 0.01 -15.82
CA LEU A 56 7.73 1.43 -16.18
C LEU A 56 9.05 1.91 -16.83
N GLU A 57 9.97 1.02 -17.23
CA GLU A 57 11.28 1.40 -17.78
C GLU A 57 11.18 1.97 -19.21
N SER A 58 10.08 1.71 -19.90
CA SER A 58 9.79 2.31 -21.21
C SER A 58 9.70 3.84 -21.16
N ILE A 59 9.78 4.49 -22.32
CA ILE A 59 9.65 5.96 -22.42
C ILE A 59 8.31 6.47 -21.86
N ASP A 60 7.24 5.69 -22.00
CA ASP A 60 5.90 6.03 -21.51
C ASP A 60 5.79 5.92 -19.98
N GLY A 61 6.51 4.98 -19.37
CA GLY A 61 6.56 4.79 -17.92
C GLY A 61 7.61 5.65 -17.21
N GLY A 62 8.67 6.06 -17.91
CA GLY A 62 9.84 6.69 -17.30
C GLY A 62 9.56 8.03 -16.61
N ARG A 63 8.46 8.72 -16.95
CA ARG A 63 8.00 9.89 -16.18
C ARG A 63 7.62 9.52 -14.75
N MET A 64 6.84 8.46 -14.57
CA MET A 64 6.39 8.02 -13.25
C MET A 64 7.58 7.65 -12.36
N LEU A 65 8.62 7.01 -12.91
CA LEU A 65 9.84 6.70 -12.16
C LEU A 65 10.56 7.97 -11.65
N ARG A 66 10.61 9.03 -12.47
CA ARG A 66 11.17 10.33 -12.03
C ARG A 66 10.30 10.99 -10.95
N ASP A 67 8.99 11.04 -11.17
CA ASP A 67 8.03 11.61 -10.22
C ASP A 67 8.09 10.85 -8.86
N GLN A 68 8.25 9.53 -8.90
CA GLN A 68 8.45 8.69 -7.73
C GLN A 68 9.74 9.03 -6.98
N GLN A 69 10.87 9.21 -7.67
CA GLN A 69 12.13 9.59 -7.04
C GLN A 69 12.06 10.97 -6.39
N GLU A 70 11.46 11.96 -7.06
CA GLU A 70 11.25 13.31 -6.51
C GLU A 70 10.36 13.26 -5.25
N THR A 71 9.32 12.42 -5.28
CA THR A 71 8.43 12.20 -4.14
C THR A 71 9.15 11.51 -2.99
N LEU A 72 10.06 10.57 -3.26
CA LEU A 72 10.86 9.90 -2.23
C LEU A 72 11.77 10.91 -1.50
N GLU A 73 12.42 11.82 -2.23
CA GLU A 73 13.24 12.87 -1.63
C GLU A 73 12.40 13.88 -0.84
N LEU A 74 11.24 14.29 -1.37
CA LEU A 74 10.25 15.10 -0.66
C LEU A 74 9.84 14.42 0.66
N MET A 75 9.50 13.13 0.59
CA MET A 75 9.04 12.33 1.72
C MET A 75 10.10 12.27 2.83
N LYS A 76 11.37 12.02 2.49
CA LYS A 76 12.48 11.99 3.46
C LYS A 76 12.59 13.33 4.20
N ARG A 77 12.50 14.45 3.46
CA ARG A 77 12.51 15.79 4.07
C ARG A 77 11.30 16.04 4.97
N PHE A 78 10.11 15.63 4.52
CA PHE A 78 8.88 15.79 5.31
C PHE A 78 8.97 15.02 6.63
N PHE A 79 9.36 13.74 6.61
CA PHE A 79 9.38 12.92 7.82
C PHE A 79 10.51 13.26 8.79
N ALA A 80 11.60 13.87 8.29
CA ALA A 80 12.65 14.45 9.12
C ALA A 80 12.23 15.75 9.86
N ALA A 81 11.10 16.36 9.48
CA ALA A 81 10.63 17.58 10.14
C ALA A 81 10.09 17.31 11.56
N PRO A 82 10.13 18.32 12.46
CA PRO A 82 9.53 18.22 13.79
C PRO A 82 8.06 17.79 13.76
N ILE A 83 7.63 17.01 14.76
CA ILE A 83 6.28 16.45 14.85
C ILE A 83 5.21 17.55 14.86
N GLU A 84 5.49 18.71 15.45
CA GLU A 84 4.57 19.86 15.50
C GLU A 84 4.26 20.39 14.10
N LEU A 85 5.23 20.34 13.18
CA LEU A 85 5.04 20.77 11.80
C LEU A 85 4.39 19.68 10.95
N LYS A 86 4.74 18.40 11.16
CA LYS A 86 4.11 17.27 10.47
C LYS A 86 2.63 17.16 10.83
N ASN A 87 2.30 17.38 12.09
CA ASN A 87 0.97 17.23 12.66
C ASN A 87 0.14 18.53 12.64
N GLU A 88 0.48 19.53 11.83
CA GLU A 88 -0.20 20.84 11.77
C GLU A 88 -1.73 20.72 11.70
N TYR A 89 -2.23 19.77 10.90
CA TYR A 89 -3.66 19.50 10.75
C TYR A 89 -4.10 18.15 11.36
N GLY A 90 -3.14 17.33 11.82
CA GLY A 90 -3.36 15.92 12.12
C GLY A 90 -4.05 15.17 10.97
N LEU A 91 -4.83 14.15 11.34
CA LEU A 91 -5.69 13.42 10.41
C LEU A 91 -7.01 14.18 10.23
N ILE A 92 -7.23 14.75 9.05
CA ILE A 92 -8.42 15.54 8.72
C ILE A 92 -9.58 14.62 8.32
N SER A 93 -9.27 13.62 7.51
CA SER A 93 -10.21 12.59 7.07
C SER A 93 -9.46 11.29 6.83
N SER A 94 -10.20 10.22 6.60
CA SER A 94 -9.71 8.88 6.29
C SER A 94 -8.74 8.82 5.09
N HIS A 95 -8.68 9.86 4.25
CA HIS A 95 -7.83 9.96 3.06
C HIS A 95 -7.03 11.27 2.98
N LEU A 96 -6.92 12.05 4.07
CA LEU A 96 -6.23 13.34 4.07
C LEU A 96 -5.63 13.67 5.44
N GLY A 97 -4.36 14.06 5.44
CA GLY A 97 -3.64 14.50 6.64
C GLY A 97 -2.59 13.51 7.12
N TYR A 98 -2.04 13.80 8.29
CA TYR A 98 -0.90 13.08 8.88
C TYR A 98 -1.36 12.13 10.00
N GLU A 99 -0.78 10.93 10.02
CA GLU A 99 -0.94 9.93 11.08
C GLU A 99 0.43 9.65 11.72
N PRO A 100 0.60 9.87 13.04
CA PRO A 100 1.83 9.52 13.74
C PRO A 100 1.95 8.01 13.98
N VAL A 101 3.15 7.57 14.35
CA VAL A 101 3.46 6.18 14.70
C VAL A 101 2.53 5.63 15.78
N GLY A 102 1.98 4.44 15.54
CA GLY A 102 1.13 3.73 16.51
C GLY A 102 -0.32 4.20 16.53
N SER A 103 -0.78 4.83 15.45
CA SER A 103 -2.18 5.24 15.26
C SER A 103 -3.13 4.05 15.01
N ARG A 104 -2.63 2.91 14.55
CA ARG A 104 -3.33 1.70 14.11
C ARG A 104 -2.78 0.42 14.74
N THR A 105 -3.39 -0.73 14.45
CA THR A 105 -2.89 -2.03 14.89
C THR A 105 -1.66 -2.45 14.09
N GLY A 106 -0.70 -3.08 14.76
CA GLY A 106 0.56 -3.53 14.18
C GLY A 106 0.48 -4.84 13.40
N ALA A 107 1.61 -5.23 12.81
CA ALA A 107 1.74 -6.41 11.95
C ALA A 107 1.43 -7.75 12.63
N PHE A 108 1.59 -7.81 13.97
CA PHE A 108 1.37 -9.01 14.78
C PHE A 108 0.01 -9.00 15.50
N GLY A 109 -0.90 -8.11 15.09
CA GLY A 109 -2.30 -8.17 15.51
C GLY A 109 -2.55 -7.62 16.92
N ALA A 110 -3.49 -8.25 17.62
CA ALA A 110 -4.07 -7.77 18.88
C ALA A 110 -3.01 -7.33 19.91
N GLY A 111 -3.24 -6.18 20.54
CA GLY A 111 -2.33 -5.62 21.55
C GLY A 111 -1.07 -4.95 21.01
N THR A 112 -0.77 -5.05 19.71
CA THR A 112 0.34 -4.34 19.06
C THR A 112 -0.13 -3.08 18.35
N LYS A 113 0.80 -2.16 18.14
CA LYS A 113 0.60 -0.93 17.37
C LYS A 113 1.45 -0.95 16.11
N ASP A 114 1.08 -0.14 15.12
CA ASP A 114 1.90 0.02 13.92
C ASP A 114 3.23 0.73 14.23
N GLY A 115 4.22 0.50 13.37
CA GLY A 115 5.56 1.08 13.47
C GLY A 115 5.85 2.16 12.43
N TYR A 116 4.81 2.83 11.90
CA TYR A 116 5.00 3.78 10.79
C TYR A 116 4.21 5.08 10.97
N GLU A 117 4.74 6.15 10.41
CA GLU A 117 4.01 7.39 10.22
C GLU A 117 3.61 7.56 8.75
N MET A 118 2.57 8.34 8.49
CA MET A 118 2.04 8.51 7.14
C MET A 118 1.52 9.91 6.90
N LEU A 119 1.72 10.43 5.70
CA LEU A 119 1.04 11.62 5.18
C LEU A 119 0.19 11.22 3.97
N LYS A 120 -1.11 11.53 4.05
CA LYS A 120 -2.08 11.36 2.97
C LYS A 120 -2.38 12.68 2.28
N VAL A 121 -2.31 12.67 0.95
CA VAL A 121 -2.59 13.80 0.09
C VAL A 121 -3.73 13.43 -0.86
N SER A 122 -4.89 14.06 -0.64
CA SER A 122 -6.09 13.84 -1.45
C SER A 122 -5.86 14.32 -2.89
N ARG A 123 -6.22 13.47 -3.86
CA ARG A 123 -6.19 13.83 -5.29
C ARG A 123 -7.14 14.98 -5.58
N ASP A 124 -8.33 14.95 -5.00
CA ASP A 124 -9.38 15.93 -5.22
C ASP A 124 -8.99 17.32 -4.70
N GLU A 125 -8.33 17.38 -3.54
CA GLU A 125 -7.81 18.62 -2.96
C GLU A 125 -6.71 19.25 -3.80
N ILE A 126 -5.80 18.42 -4.35
CA ILE A 126 -4.77 18.85 -5.30
C ILE A 126 -5.41 19.41 -6.58
N GLN A 127 -6.41 18.69 -7.13
CA GLN A 127 -7.13 19.13 -8.33
C GLN A 127 -7.90 20.45 -8.11
N ARG A 128 -8.42 20.69 -6.91
CA ARG A 128 -9.06 21.97 -6.55
C ARG A 128 -8.06 23.14 -6.39
N GLY A 129 -6.76 22.86 -6.31
CA GLY A 129 -5.71 23.86 -6.18
C GLY A 129 -5.56 24.47 -4.78
N SER A 130 -6.19 23.88 -3.77
CA SER A 130 -6.15 24.38 -2.38
C SER A 130 -5.92 23.26 -1.35
N PRO A 131 -4.88 22.42 -1.50
CA PRO A 131 -4.75 21.23 -0.69
C PRO A 131 -4.39 21.54 0.76
N LYS A 132 -5.08 20.87 1.70
CA LYS A 132 -4.73 20.90 3.12
C LYS A 132 -3.56 19.98 3.42
N VAL A 133 -2.36 20.42 3.07
CA VAL A 133 -1.09 19.76 3.40
C VAL A 133 -0.30 20.54 4.45
N PRO A 134 0.47 19.87 5.34
CA PRO A 134 1.24 20.56 6.38
C PRO A 134 2.36 21.46 5.83
N GLN A 135 2.79 22.46 6.60
CA GLN A 135 3.79 23.46 6.23
C GLN A 135 5.03 22.89 5.52
N PRO A 136 5.65 21.77 5.97
CA PRO A 136 6.89 21.28 5.36
C PRO A 136 6.78 20.90 3.88
N VAL A 137 5.56 20.69 3.35
CA VAL A 137 5.29 20.37 1.94
C VAL A 137 4.37 21.38 1.24
N LYS A 138 4.07 22.51 1.89
CA LYS A 138 3.07 23.49 1.41
C LYS A 138 3.62 24.49 0.38
N ASN A 139 4.93 24.49 0.12
CA ASN A 139 5.52 25.41 -0.86
C ASN A 139 5.21 24.96 -2.30
N ASN A 140 5.27 25.90 -3.25
CA ASN A 140 4.89 25.66 -4.65
C ASN A 140 5.69 24.54 -5.35
N GLY A 141 6.97 24.37 -5.00
CA GLY A 141 7.79 23.31 -5.59
C GLY A 141 7.32 21.93 -5.14
N ASP A 142 7.12 21.78 -3.83
CA ASP A 142 6.66 20.53 -3.21
C ASP A 142 5.24 20.16 -3.62
N LEU A 143 4.34 21.14 -3.71
CA LEU A 143 3.00 20.94 -4.24
C LEU A 143 3.02 20.44 -5.70
N ARG A 144 3.94 20.95 -6.52
CA ARG A 144 4.09 20.50 -7.91
C ARG A 144 4.62 19.07 -8.01
N ILE A 145 5.51 18.64 -7.12
CA ILE A 145 5.95 17.24 -7.02
C ILE A 145 4.74 16.34 -6.71
N LEU A 146 3.96 16.71 -5.69
CA LEU A 146 2.74 15.97 -5.32
C LEU A 146 1.73 15.91 -6.47
N GLU A 147 1.50 17.03 -7.16
CA GLU A 147 0.61 17.12 -8.32
C GLU A 147 1.07 16.22 -9.47
N ASN A 148 2.36 16.26 -9.83
CA ASN A 148 2.93 15.42 -10.88
C ASN A 148 2.76 13.93 -10.56
N THR A 149 3.13 13.52 -9.35
CA THR A 149 3.03 12.13 -8.91
C THR A 149 1.59 11.65 -8.89
N ILE A 150 0.66 12.43 -8.34
CA ILE A 150 -0.76 12.10 -8.35
C ILE A 150 -1.29 11.99 -9.78
N GLY A 151 -0.93 12.92 -10.66
CA GLY A 151 -1.34 12.89 -12.07
C GLY A 151 -0.83 11.66 -12.82
N SER A 152 0.44 11.30 -12.64
CA SER A 152 1.06 10.12 -13.24
C SER A 152 0.42 8.83 -12.73
N CYS A 153 0.26 8.67 -11.41
CA CYS A 153 -0.42 7.53 -10.82
C CYS A 153 -1.88 7.41 -11.29
N ASN A 154 -2.63 8.52 -11.35
CA ASN A 154 -4.01 8.52 -11.81
C ASN A 154 -4.13 8.07 -13.27
N THR A 155 -3.19 8.49 -14.12
CA THR A 155 -3.16 8.10 -15.53
C THR A 155 -2.90 6.61 -15.67
N ILE A 156 -1.84 6.10 -15.02
CA ILE A 156 -1.46 4.69 -15.07
C ILE A 156 -2.60 3.80 -14.59
N THR A 157 -3.19 4.12 -13.43
CA THR A 157 -4.27 3.30 -12.86
C THR A 157 -5.52 3.30 -13.74
N LYS A 158 -5.84 4.40 -14.44
CA LYS A 158 -6.93 4.42 -15.43
C LYS A 158 -6.63 3.63 -16.69
N VAL A 159 -5.38 3.59 -17.15
CA VAL A 159 -4.94 2.71 -18.24
C VAL A 159 -5.17 1.24 -17.86
N ILE A 160 -4.81 0.86 -16.63
CA ILE A 160 -5.04 -0.48 -16.11
C ILE A 160 -6.55 -0.78 -16.07
N LEU A 161 -7.38 0.11 -15.51
CA LEU A 161 -8.84 -0.09 -15.51
C LEU A 161 -9.42 -0.24 -16.92
N SER A 162 -8.99 0.58 -17.88
CA SER A 162 -9.42 0.48 -19.27
C SER A 162 -9.03 -0.85 -19.91
N ALA A 163 -7.81 -1.32 -19.67
CA ALA A 163 -7.36 -2.63 -20.14
C ALA A 163 -8.19 -3.77 -19.52
N LEU A 164 -8.44 -3.72 -18.21
CA LEU A 164 -9.28 -4.70 -17.52
C LEU A 164 -10.72 -4.69 -18.04
N SER A 165 -11.30 -3.51 -18.29
CA SER A 165 -12.60 -3.37 -18.93
C SER A 165 -12.63 -4.03 -20.31
N THR A 166 -11.59 -3.80 -21.12
CA THR A 166 -11.44 -4.41 -22.45
C THR A 166 -11.33 -5.93 -22.35
N GLY A 167 -10.43 -6.46 -21.52
CA GLY A 167 -10.24 -7.91 -21.33
C GLY A 167 -11.50 -8.62 -20.80
N MET A 168 -12.28 -7.94 -19.97
CA MET A 168 -13.57 -8.43 -19.47
C MET A 168 -14.73 -8.25 -20.45
N ASN A 169 -14.49 -7.71 -21.65
CA ASN A 169 -15.49 -7.37 -22.66
C ASN A 169 -16.59 -6.42 -22.15
N LEU A 170 -16.24 -5.51 -21.24
CA LEU A 170 -17.16 -4.49 -20.72
C LEU A 170 -17.31 -3.35 -21.73
N THR A 171 -18.55 -2.89 -21.89
CA THR A 171 -18.92 -1.82 -22.83
C THR A 171 -19.76 -0.74 -22.15
N GLY A 172 -19.73 0.47 -22.71
CA GLY A 172 -20.54 1.59 -22.22
C GLY A 172 -20.32 1.88 -20.73
N ALA A 173 -21.42 2.10 -20.00
CA ALA A 173 -21.40 2.44 -18.59
C ALA A 173 -20.83 1.34 -17.67
N ALA A 174 -20.71 0.09 -18.15
CA ALA A 174 -20.19 -1.02 -17.36
C ALA A 174 -18.66 -1.03 -17.23
N ARG A 175 -17.95 -0.22 -18.02
CA ARG A 175 -16.48 -0.13 -17.98
C ARG A 175 -16.01 0.51 -16.66
N PHE A 176 -15.00 -0.08 -16.02
CA PHE A 176 -14.54 0.30 -14.68
C PHE A 176 -14.06 1.74 -14.56
N GLU A 177 -13.38 2.27 -15.59
CA GLU A 177 -12.89 3.65 -15.56
C GLU A 177 -14.02 4.70 -15.56
N ASN A 178 -15.24 4.34 -15.92
CA ASN A 178 -16.40 5.24 -15.92
C ASN A 178 -16.95 5.53 -14.52
N THR A 179 -16.54 4.77 -13.50
CA THR A 179 -16.83 5.06 -12.08
C THR A 179 -15.64 5.70 -11.36
N HIS A 180 -14.66 6.18 -12.13
CA HIS A 180 -13.44 6.84 -11.62
C HIS A 180 -13.24 8.21 -12.28
N ARG A 181 -14.31 8.97 -12.51
CA ARG A 181 -14.24 10.27 -13.21
C ARG A 181 -13.59 11.33 -12.32
N ASN A 182 -12.77 12.18 -12.93
CA ASN A 182 -11.97 13.12 -12.15
C ASN A 182 -12.79 14.30 -11.59
N ASP A 183 -13.91 14.63 -12.21
CA ASP A 183 -14.84 15.70 -11.81
C ASP A 183 -15.83 15.26 -10.72
N ARG A 184 -15.79 13.99 -10.33
CA ARG A 184 -16.65 13.39 -9.32
C ARG A 184 -15.85 13.15 -8.02
N PRO A 185 -16.49 13.33 -6.85
CA PRO A 185 -15.81 13.17 -5.58
C PRO A 185 -15.39 11.71 -5.38
N SER A 186 -14.16 11.52 -4.94
CA SER A 186 -13.71 10.23 -4.44
C SER A 186 -12.72 10.38 -3.30
N THR A 187 -12.58 9.34 -2.51
CA THR A 187 -11.56 9.25 -1.46
C THR A 187 -10.16 8.92 -1.99
N THR A 188 -9.88 9.03 -3.31
CA THR A 188 -8.57 8.72 -3.92
C THR A 188 -7.45 9.54 -3.27
N THR A 189 -6.35 8.88 -2.88
CA THR A 189 -5.24 9.52 -2.16
C THR A 189 -3.88 8.95 -2.54
N LEU A 190 -2.89 9.84 -2.57
CA LEU A 190 -1.48 9.48 -2.45
C LEU A 190 -1.15 9.35 -0.96
N SER A 191 -0.41 8.33 -0.57
CA SER A 191 0.08 8.13 0.78
C SER A 191 1.59 7.93 0.76
N MET A 192 2.28 8.76 1.51
CA MET A 192 3.70 8.63 1.81
C MET A 192 3.81 7.94 3.17
N MET A 193 4.53 6.84 3.27
CA MET A 193 4.65 6.04 4.49
C MET A 193 6.11 5.87 4.87
N HIS A 194 6.41 6.05 6.15
CA HIS A 194 7.73 5.89 6.73
C HIS A 194 7.67 4.97 7.94
N TYR A 195 8.24 3.78 7.78
CA TYR A 195 8.38 2.77 8.82
C TYR A 195 9.70 3.00 9.54
N LEU A 196 9.65 3.10 10.86
CA LEU A 196 10.81 3.43 11.67
C LEU A 196 11.51 2.15 12.18
N PRO A 197 12.82 2.23 12.44
CA PRO A 197 13.55 1.17 13.13
C PRO A 197 12.94 0.79 14.49
N SER A 198 13.06 -0.48 14.84
CA SER A 198 12.55 -1.02 16.11
C SER A 198 13.26 -0.43 17.34
N GLU A 199 14.47 0.08 17.18
CA GLU A 199 15.18 0.86 18.24
C GLU A 199 14.46 2.17 18.59
N VAL A 200 13.71 2.77 17.64
CA VAL A 200 12.95 4.00 17.84
C VAL A 200 11.55 3.69 18.35
N THR A 201 10.89 2.68 17.78
CA THR A 201 9.48 2.38 18.07
C THR A 201 9.29 1.42 19.24
N GLY A 202 10.34 0.70 19.62
CA GLY A 202 10.28 -0.43 20.53
C GLY A 202 9.62 -1.65 19.88
N ASN A 203 9.57 -2.76 20.63
CA ASN A 203 9.11 -4.04 20.08
C ASN A 203 7.59 -4.11 19.87
N ASN A 204 6.79 -3.26 20.52
CA ASN A 204 5.32 -3.33 20.45
C ASN A 204 4.69 -2.45 19.35
N LYS A 205 5.52 -1.75 18.57
CA LYS A 205 5.10 -0.86 17.46
C LYS A 205 5.81 -1.30 16.18
N VAL A 206 5.19 -2.23 15.46
CA VAL A 206 5.85 -2.93 14.35
C VAL A 206 4.97 -2.99 13.13
N GLY A 207 5.52 -2.54 12.00
CA GLY A 207 4.94 -2.78 10.69
C GLY A 207 3.53 -2.23 10.53
N HIS A 208 2.71 -2.90 9.72
CA HIS A 208 1.30 -2.60 9.49
C HIS A 208 0.51 -3.91 9.45
N GLN A 209 -0.66 -3.94 10.10
CA GLN A 209 -1.52 -5.13 10.19
C GLN A 209 -1.82 -5.77 8.84
N LYS A 210 -2.13 -7.07 8.86
CA LYS A 210 -2.67 -7.77 7.69
C LYS A 210 -4.05 -7.23 7.31
N HIS A 211 -4.27 -7.00 6.02
CA HIS A 211 -5.53 -6.50 5.48
C HIS A 211 -5.59 -6.66 3.95
N THR A 212 -6.76 -6.36 3.37
CA THR A 212 -6.88 -5.96 1.97
C THR A 212 -7.14 -4.46 1.86
N ASP A 213 -6.83 -3.85 0.72
CA ASP A 213 -7.09 -2.43 0.52
C ASP A 213 -8.55 -2.14 0.16
N ILE A 214 -9.07 -1.01 0.67
CA ILE A 214 -10.40 -0.49 0.32
C ILE A 214 -10.51 -0.13 -1.18
N SER A 215 -9.38 0.18 -1.81
CA SER A 215 -9.28 0.78 -3.15
C SER A 215 -9.83 -0.10 -4.27
N SER A 216 -9.90 0.46 -5.48
CA SER A 216 -10.05 -0.32 -6.70
C SER A 216 -8.71 -0.91 -7.11
N LEU A 217 -7.69 -0.05 -7.18
CA LEU A 217 -6.31 -0.42 -7.44
C LEU A 217 -5.40 0.31 -6.46
N THR A 218 -4.32 -0.36 -6.05
CA THR A 218 -3.21 0.26 -5.35
C THR A 218 -1.96 0.15 -6.19
N LEU A 219 -1.33 1.30 -6.45
CA LEU A 219 -0.03 1.40 -7.10
C LEU A 219 1.02 1.73 -6.02
N LEU A 220 1.93 0.82 -5.75
CA LEU A 220 2.90 0.89 -4.66
C LEU A 220 4.34 0.94 -5.19
N PHE A 221 5.11 1.89 -4.68
CA PHE A 221 6.55 2.00 -4.91
C PHE A 221 7.29 1.83 -3.58
N SER A 222 8.27 0.93 -3.56
CA SER A 222 9.16 0.67 -2.43
C SER A 222 10.46 0.09 -2.96
N GLU A 223 11.59 0.71 -2.61
CA GLU A 223 12.93 0.22 -2.97
C GLU A 223 13.44 -0.84 -1.97
N GLN A 224 12.70 -1.02 -0.87
CA GLN A 224 13.13 -1.79 0.29
C GLN A 224 12.18 -2.94 0.58
N TRP A 225 12.73 -4.05 1.08
CA TRP A 225 11.95 -5.21 1.53
C TRP A 225 11.02 -4.85 2.68
N GLY A 226 9.98 -5.67 2.89
CA GLY A 226 9.09 -5.55 4.04
C GLY A 226 7.62 -5.77 3.74
N LEU A 227 7.21 -5.59 2.47
CA LEU A 227 5.89 -6.00 2.03
C LEU A 227 5.81 -7.53 2.02
N GLN A 228 4.79 -8.06 2.70
CA GLN A 228 4.39 -9.45 2.56
C GLN A 228 2.98 -9.53 2.02
N VAL A 229 2.76 -10.49 1.13
CA VAL A 229 1.45 -10.81 0.57
C VAL A 229 1.14 -12.27 0.84
N ARG A 230 -0.16 -12.55 0.93
CA ARG A 230 -0.72 -13.90 1.00
C ARG A 230 -1.58 -14.08 -0.24
N PRO A 231 -1.07 -14.77 -1.28
CA PRO A 231 -1.79 -14.93 -2.53
C PRO A 231 -3.08 -15.72 -2.32
N PRO A 232 -4.16 -15.40 -3.02
CA PRO A 232 -5.40 -16.18 -3.03
C PRO A 232 -5.12 -17.60 -3.57
N GLY A 233 -5.18 -18.62 -2.72
CA GLY A 233 -5.15 -20.02 -3.14
C GLY A 233 -6.54 -20.53 -3.53
N THR A 234 -6.64 -21.82 -3.93
CA THR A 234 -7.85 -22.42 -4.54
C THR A 234 -9.15 -22.28 -3.72
N CYS A 235 -9.09 -21.97 -2.42
CA CYS A 235 -10.24 -21.62 -1.56
C CYS A 235 -9.85 -20.74 -0.34
N GLY A 236 -8.69 -20.08 -0.38
CA GLY A 236 -8.16 -19.29 0.73
C GLY A 236 -6.67 -18.98 0.58
N ALA A 237 -6.21 -17.90 1.20
CA ALA A 237 -4.88 -17.35 1.00
C ALA A 237 -3.80 -18.29 1.58
N LEU A 238 -2.69 -18.53 0.86
CA LEU A 238 -1.63 -19.52 1.20
C LEU A 238 -0.88 -19.20 2.50
N GLU A 239 0.36 -18.70 2.44
CA GLU A 239 1.15 -18.23 3.57
C GLU A 239 1.70 -16.84 3.26
N MET A 240 2.07 -16.08 4.30
CA MET A 240 2.69 -14.78 4.10
C MET A 240 4.08 -14.97 3.49
N GLY A 241 4.31 -14.35 2.34
CA GLY A 241 5.60 -14.35 1.66
C GLY A 241 5.99 -12.95 1.22
N PHE A 242 7.28 -12.71 1.10
CA PHE A 242 7.81 -11.39 0.73
C PHE A 242 7.59 -11.07 -0.74
N VAL A 243 7.42 -9.77 -1.01
CA VAL A 243 7.51 -9.19 -2.35
C VAL A 243 8.89 -8.56 -2.48
N ALA A 244 9.67 -9.00 -3.46
CA ALA A 244 11.00 -8.46 -3.71
C ALA A 244 10.91 -7.04 -4.30
N PRO A 245 11.68 -6.06 -3.80
CA PRO A 245 11.82 -4.79 -4.49
C PRO A 245 12.37 -5.01 -5.90
N LYS A 246 11.68 -4.46 -6.90
CA LYS A 246 12.06 -4.61 -8.30
C LYS A 246 12.28 -3.22 -8.92
N PRO A 247 13.54 -2.81 -9.17
CA PRO A 247 13.84 -1.53 -9.80
C PRO A 247 13.08 -1.35 -11.12
N GLY A 248 12.66 -0.11 -11.40
CA GLY A 248 11.89 0.21 -12.61
C GLY A 248 10.44 -0.28 -12.61
N CYS A 249 10.00 -0.99 -11.57
CA CYS A 249 8.65 -1.52 -11.46
C CYS A 249 7.87 -0.91 -10.28
N ALA A 250 6.56 -0.81 -10.45
CA ALA A 250 5.62 -0.66 -9.34
C ALA A 250 5.04 -2.02 -8.95
N PHE A 251 4.69 -2.21 -7.68
CA PHE A 251 3.80 -3.29 -7.27
C PHE A 251 2.36 -2.81 -7.40
N VAL A 252 1.53 -3.52 -8.16
CA VAL A 252 0.11 -3.22 -8.33
C VAL A 252 -0.71 -4.34 -7.73
N HIS A 253 -1.77 -4.00 -7.00
CA HIS A 253 -2.75 -4.98 -6.58
C HIS A 253 -4.19 -4.45 -6.60
N VAL A 254 -5.12 -5.38 -6.73
CA VAL A 254 -6.56 -5.17 -6.73
C VAL A 254 -7.04 -5.01 -5.30
N GLY A 255 -7.79 -3.94 -5.03
CA GLY A 255 -8.47 -3.75 -3.76
C GLY A 255 -9.92 -4.24 -3.81
N ASP A 256 -10.61 -4.11 -2.67
CA ASP A 256 -11.96 -4.59 -2.47
C ASP A 256 -12.95 -4.01 -3.48
N SER A 257 -12.86 -2.71 -3.78
CA SER A 257 -13.85 -2.03 -4.62
C SER A 257 -13.87 -2.61 -6.04
N LEU A 258 -12.69 -2.91 -6.62
CA LEU A 258 -12.61 -3.51 -7.95
C LEU A 258 -12.99 -5.00 -7.92
N ARG A 259 -12.63 -5.70 -6.84
CA ARG A 259 -13.13 -7.06 -6.60
C ARG A 259 -14.66 -7.08 -6.59
N PHE A 260 -15.31 -6.17 -5.87
CA PHE A 260 -16.77 -6.07 -5.84
C PHE A 260 -17.35 -5.68 -7.20
N ALA A 261 -16.77 -4.66 -7.86
CA ALA A 261 -17.18 -4.20 -9.19
C ALA A 261 -17.10 -5.31 -10.25
N SER A 262 -16.12 -6.22 -10.14
CA SER A 262 -15.96 -7.37 -11.04
C SER A 262 -16.93 -8.52 -10.75
N GLY A 263 -17.80 -8.39 -9.74
CA GLY A 263 -18.66 -9.47 -9.26
C GLY A 263 -17.87 -10.56 -8.55
N MET A 264 -16.86 -10.19 -7.75
CA MET A 264 -15.96 -11.08 -7.01
C MET A 264 -15.06 -11.96 -7.88
N LYS A 265 -14.91 -11.64 -9.17
CA LYS A 265 -14.09 -12.42 -10.10
C LYS A 265 -12.59 -12.15 -9.92
N MET A 266 -12.22 -10.88 -9.77
CA MET A 266 -10.83 -10.51 -9.48
C MET A 266 -10.54 -10.73 -8.00
N GLN A 267 -9.33 -11.19 -7.70
CA GLN A 267 -8.89 -11.41 -6.32
C GLN A 267 -8.29 -10.14 -5.74
N SER A 268 -8.45 -9.95 -4.43
CA SER A 268 -7.66 -8.96 -3.68
C SER A 268 -6.59 -9.69 -2.87
N CYS A 269 -5.39 -9.12 -2.77
CA CYS A 269 -4.32 -9.73 -2.00
C CYS A 269 -4.37 -9.29 -0.52
N ILE A 270 -4.42 -10.28 0.38
CA ILE A 270 -4.16 -10.01 1.79
C ILE A 270 -2.67 -9.66 1.90
N HIS A 271 -2.36 -8.54 2.52
CA HIS A 271 -1.00 -8.08 2.64
C HIS A 271 -0.76 -7.40 3.99
N ARG A 272 0.50 -7.38 4.40
CA ARG A 272 0.98 -6.70 5.60
C ARG A 272 2.36 -6.11 5.33
N VAL A 273 2.82 -5.27 6.24
CA VAL A 273 4.21 -4.81 6.21
C VAL A 273 4.88 -5.23 7.50
N VAL A 274 6.04 -5.88 7.39
CA VAL A 274 6.90 -6.26 8.50
C VAL A 274 8.30 -5.71 8.26
N PRO A 275 9.09 -5.40 9.30
CA PRO A 275 10.49 -5.05 9.11
C PRO A 275 11.25 -6.29 8.59
N PHE A 276 11.82 -6.18 7.40
CA PHE A 276 12.77 -7.18 6.91
C PHE A 276 14.10 -7.06 7.67
N ASN A 277 14.61 -5.82 7.75
CA ASN A 277 15.69 -5.43 8.65
C ASN A 277 15.11 -4.48 9.73
N PRO A 278 15.13 -4.85 11.03
CA PRO A 278 14.54 -4.06 12.11
C PRO A 278 15.31 -2.76 12.42
N SER A 279 16.54 -2.62 11.94
CA SER A 279 17.36 -1.40 12.12
C SER A 279 17.18 -0.39 10.98
N GLU A 280 16.38 -0.70 9.97
CA GLU A 280 16.27 0.11 8.75
C GLU A 280 15.01 0.99 8.75
N HIS A 281 15.17 2.24 8.33
CA HIS A 281 14.05 3.09 7.95
C HIS A 281 13.52 2.66 6.60
N ARG A 282 12.24 2.27 6.49
CA ARG A 282 11.62 1.88 5.22
C ARG A 282 10.64 2.94 4.73
N TYR A 283 10.74 3.29 3.45
CA TYR A 283 9.86 4.27 2.80
C TYR A 283 9.03 3.60 1.71
N SER A 284 7.74 3.96 1.63
CA SER A 284 6.91 3.55 0.51
C SER A 284 5.89 4.61 0.11
N ILE A 285 5.65 4.70 -1.20
CA ILE A 285 4.65 5.59 -1.81
C ILE A 285 3.53 4.71 -2.32
N ALA A 286 2.32 4.89 -1.80
CA ALA A 286 1.13 4.17 -2.25
C ALA A 286 0.13 5.16 -2.85
N TYR A 287 -0.37 4.89 -4.04
CA TYR A 287 -1.51 5.59 -4.62
C TYR A 287 -2.72 4.67 -4.63
N PHE A 288 -3.74 5.05 -3.87
CA PHE A 288 -4.99 4.31 -3.76
C PHE A 288 -6.02 4.91 -4.72
N LEU A 289 -6.18 4.32 -5.90
CA LEU A 289 -7.26 4.70 -6.81
C LEU A 289 -8.58 4.15 -6.26
N ARG A 290 -9.55 5.02 -6.01
CA ARG A 290 -10.87 4.65 -5.48
C ARG A 290 -11.96 5.10 -6.44
N ALA A 291 -13.02 4.32 -6.51
CA ALA A 291 -14.23 4.69 -7.25
C ALA A 291 -14.88 5.94 -6.63
N GLU A 292 -15.74 6.58 -7.41
CA GLU A 292 -16.56 7.70 -6.95
C GLU A 292 -17.41 7.29 -5.74
N ASP A 293 -17.56 8.18 -4.76
CA ASP A 293 -18.14 7.85 -3.46
C ASP A 293 -19.57 7.27 -3.53
N ASP A 294 -20.32 7.61 -4.58
CA ASP A 294 -21.69 7.15 -4.85
C ASP A 294 -21.77 5.89 -5.72
N THR A 295 -20.62 5.36 -6.19
CA THR A 295 -20.58 4.11 -6.94
C THR A 295 -21.08 2.96 -6.08
N MET A 296 -22.11 2.26 -6.56
CA MET A 296 -22.72 1.16 -5.83
C MET A 296 -22.07 -0.19 -6.17
N PHE A 297 -21.84 -1.01 -5.15
CA PHE A 297 -21.37 -2.38 -5.28
C PHE A 297 -22.22 -3.35 -4.47
N VAL A 298 -22.03 -4.65 -4.71
CA VAL A 298 -22.44 -5.71 -3.79
C VAL A 298 -21.17 -6.20 -3.09
N ASP A 299 -21.11 -6.06 -1.76
CA ASP A 299 -19.94 -6.48 -0.99
C ASP A 299 -19.91 -8.00 -0.75
N SER A 300 -18.89 -8.46 -0.02
CA SER A 300 -18.67 -9.88 0.28
C SER A 300 -19.75 -10.51 1.17
N GLU A 301 -20.62 -9.70 1.78
CA GLU A 301 -21.77 -10.16 2.58
C GLU A 301 -23.09 -10.06 1.82
N GLY A 302 -23.06 -9.63 0.55
CA GLY A 302 -24.25 -9.44 -0.27
C GLY A 302 -24.98 -8.13 0.02
N ARG A 303 -24.36 -7.17 0.71
CA ARG A 303 -24.94 -5.85 0.99
C ARG A 303 -24.76 -4.95 -0.22
N TYR A 304 -25.78 -4.17 -0.55
CA TYR A 304 -25.64 -3.05 -1.47
C TYR A 304 -25.03 -1.87 -0.71
N ILE A 305 -23.85 -1.45 -1.11
CA ILE A 305 -23.08 -0.42 -0.42
C ILE A 305 -22.39 0.50 -1.43
N THR A 306 -22.31 1.80 -1.12
CA THR A 306 -21.51 2.72 -1.95
C THR A 306 -20.03 2.61 -1.64
N ALA A 307 -19.18 3.03 -2.58
CA ALA A 307 -17.73 3.10 -2.38
C ALA A 307 -17.36 3.93 -1.14
N GLY A 308 -18.03 5.07 -0.93
CA GLY A 308 -17.84 5.93 0.23
C GLY A 308 -18.26 5.26 1.55
N GLN A 309 -19.40 4.56 1.56
CA GLN A 309 -19.85 3.81 2.74
C GLN A 309 -18.88 2.67 3.09
N TRP A 310 -18.46 1.87 2.10
CA TRP A 310 -17.49 0.80 2.31
C TRP A 310 -16.18 1.37 2.86
N HIS A 311 -15.73 2.50 2.30
CA HIS A 311 -14.54 3.18 2.77
C HIS A 311 -14.63 3.58 4.23
N ASP A 312 -15.71 4.24 4.64
CA ASP A 312 -15.86 4.74 6.00
C ASP A 312 -16.05 3.60 7.02
N GLU A 313 -16.83 2.57 6.68
CA GLU A 313 -17.01 1.38 7.53
C GLU A 313 -15.67 0.64 7.74
N LYS A 314 -14.94 0.38 6.66
CA LYS A 314 -13.66 -0.34 6.73
C LYS A 314 -12.57 0.52 7.37
N PHE A 315 -12.52 1.82 7.08
CA PHE A 315 -11.58 2.73 7.74
C PHE A 315 -11.82 2.80 9.25
N LYS A 316 -13.09 2.87 9.66
CA LYS A 316 -13.46 2.80 11.07
C LYS A 316 -12.91 1.52 11.71
N ALA A 317 -13.09 0.37 11.06
CA ALA A 317 -12.56 -0.90 11.56
C ALA A 317 -11.04 -0.88 11.72
N PHE A 318 -10.28 -0.21 10.85
CA PHE A 318 -8.82 -0.05 11.04
C PHE A 318 -8.44 0.80 12.26
N THR A 319 -9.25 1.80 12.58
CA THR A 319 -8.98 2.74 13.69
C THR A 319 -9.55 2.27 15.03
N ASP A 320 -10.52 1.36 15.01
CA ASP A 320 -11.15 0.84 16.21
C ASP A 320 -10.14 0.03 17.05
N PRO A 321 -10.29 -0.01 18.39
CA PRO A 321 -9.47 -0.87 19.25
C PRO A 321 -9.53 -2.33 18.80
N TRP A 322 -8.44 -3.07 18.98
CA TRP A 322 -8.33 -4.46 18.52
C TRP A 322 -9.46 -5.37 19.02
N GLN A 323 -10.03 -5.10 20.21
CA GLN A 323 -11.17 -5.83 20.74
C GLN A 323 -12.40 -5.69 19.84
N TRP A 324 -12.65 -4.49 19.30
CA TRP A 324 -13.76 -4.24 18.39
C TRP A 324 -13.45 -4.77 16.99
N GLN A 325 -12.19 -4.73 16.56
CA GLN A 325 -11.77 -5.40 15.31
C GLN A 325 -12.05 -6.90 15.36
N ALA A 326 -11.78 -7.54 16.50
CA ALA A 326 -12.06 -8.96 16.71
C ALA A 326 -13.55 -9.31 16.71
N MET A 327 -14.43 -8.33 16.96
CA MET A 327 -15.89 -8.49 16.90
C MET A 327 -16.47 -8.11 15.53
N ALA A 328 -15.72 -7.39 14.70
CA ALA A 328 -16.15 -7.02 13.36
C ALA A 328 -16.28 -8.27 12.47
N PRO A 329 -17.14 -8.24 11.45
CA PRO A 329 -17.18 -9.33 10.48
C PRO A 329 -15.80 -9.55 9.87
N ALA A 330 -15.38 -10.81 9.73
CA ALA A 330 -14.07 -11.15 9.17
C ALA A 330 -13.89 -10.60 7.73
N SER A 331 -15.01 -10.41 7.03
CA SER A 331 -15.08 -9.78 5.71
C SER A 331 -14.61 -8.32 5.70
N MET A 332 -14.64 -7.61 6.84
CA MET A 332 -14.36 -6.18 6.91
C MET A 332 -12.88 -5.88 6.72
N ILE A 333 -11.99 -6.49 7.52
CA ILE A 333 -10.54 -6.24 7.43
C ILE A 333 -9.94 -6.87 6.17
N LEU A 334 -10.43 -8.05 5.78
CA LEU A 334 -9.89 -8.84 4.66
C LEU A 334 -10.70 -8.71 3.37
N GLY A 335 -11.70 -7.84 3.31
CA GLY A 335 -12.50 -7.64 2.08
C GLY A 335 -13.32 -8.87 1.65
N GLY A 336 -13.52 -9.84 2.55
CA GLY A 336 -14.11 -11.15 2.26
C GLY A 336 -13.14 -12.19 1.70
N MET A 337 -11.84 -11.88 1.63
CA MET A 337 -10.82 -12.89 1.38
C MET A 337 -10.71 -13.83 2.57
N LYS A 338 -10.62 -15.13 2.29
CA LYS A 338 -10.47 -16.17 3.30
C LYS A 338 -8.99 -16.48 3.50
N GLU A 339 -8.63 -16.82 4.72
CA GLU A 339 -7.29 -17.30 5.06
C GLU A 339 -7.30 -18.83 5.08
N ALA A 340 -6.26 -19.46 4.51
CA ALA A 340 -6.06 -20.91 4.57
C ALA A 340 -4.65 -21.22 5.06
N GLY A 341 -4.50 -21.82 6.24
CA GLY A 341 -3.20 -22.06 6.88
C GLY A 341 -2.98 -21.15 8.09
N GLU A 342 -2.01 -21.48 8.93
CA GLU A 342 -1.75 -20.76 10.18
C GLU A 342 -1.22 -19.35 9.91
N ASP A 343 -1.60 -18.38 10.75
CA ASP A 343 -0.83 -17.15 10.89
C ASP A 343 0.54 -17.47 11.48
N ASP A 344 1.47 -16.51 11.49
CA ASP A 344 2.64 -16.65 12.35
C ASP A 344 2.16 -17.03 13.76
N PRO A 345 2.76 -18.05 14.42
CA PRO A 345 2.41 -18.40 15.79
C PRO A 345 2.44 -17.12 16.61
N THR A 346 1.35 -16.83 17.34
CA THR A 346 1.10 -15.56 18.05
C THR A 346 2.37 -15.08 18.74
N GLY A 347 3.10 -14.24 18.03
CA GLY A 347 4.52 -14.07 18.26
C GLY A 347 4.70 -12.79 19.02
N GLU A 348 5.20 -12.91 20.25
CA GLU A 348 5.98 -11.81 20.80
C GLU A 348 6.95 -11.34 19.69
N PRO A 349 7.00 -10.03 19.40
CA PRO A 349 7.92 -9.51 18.41
C PRO A 349 9.29 -10.11 18.71
N ALA A 350 9.91 -10.77 17.73
CA ALA A 350 11.22 -11.38 17.91
C ALA A 350 12.09 -10.41 18.71
N GLN A 351 12.65 -10.85 19.85
CA GLN A 351 13.48 -9.97 20.66
C GLN A 351 14.64 -9.52 19.78
N PHE A 352 14.50 -8.33 19.19
CA PHE A 352 15.52 -7.75 18.33
C PHE A 352 16.65 -7.37 19.27
N ALA A 353 17.63 -8.27 19.40
CA ALA A 353 18.78 -8.03 20.25
C ALA A 353 19.43 -6.71 19.81
N PRO A 354 19.65 -5.75 20.72
CA PRO A 354 20.30 -4.50 20.36
C PRO A 354 21.67 -4.81 19.74
N ASN A 355 21.99 -4.09 18.67
CA ASN A 355 23.26 -4.20 17.97
C ASN A 355 24.42 -4.03 18.99
N PRO A 356 25.36 -4.98 19.16
CA PRO A 356 26.41 -4.91 20.18
C PRO A 356 27.26 -3.63 20.11
N ILE A 357 27.29 -2.99 18.95
CA ILE A 357 28.00 -1.72 18.71
C ILE A 357 27.32 -0.56 19.48
N ALA A 358 25.99 -0.54 19.57
CA ALA A 358 25.23 0.49 20.29
C ALA A 358 25.45 0.38 21.82
N LEU A 359 25.57 -0.85 22.34
CA LEU A 359 25.85 -1.09 23.76
C LEU A 359 27.24 -0.56 24.18
N GLN A 360 28.23 -0.62 23.27
CA GLN A 360 29.57 -0.10 23.52
C GLN A 360 29.64 1.44 23.50
N GLU A 361 28.80 2.11 22.72
CA GLU A 361 28.71 3.57 22.71
C GLU A 361 27.95 4.12 23.94
N GLU A 362 26.93 3.41 24.43
CA GLU A 362 26.26 3.77 25.69
C GLU A 362 27.17 3.55 26.91
N LEU A 363 27.94 2.45 26.96
CA LEU A 363 28.91 2.21 28.03
C LEU A 363 30.05 3.24 28.04
N LYS A 364 30.43 3.79 26.88
CA LYS A 364 31.38 4.91 26.78
C LYS A 364 30.79 6.23 27.26
N LYS A 365 29.48 6.47 27.15
CA LYS A 365 28.83 7.68 27.68
C LYS A 365 28.64 7.63 29.19
N VAL A 366 28.39 6.44 29.75
CA VAL A 366 28.22 6.27 31.21
C VAL A 366 29.56 6.32 31.96
N SER A 367 30.68 5.93 31.32
CA SER A 367 32.01 5.94 31.94
C SER A 367 32.73 7.29 31.93
N VAL A 368 32.17 8.33 31.29
CA VAL A 368 32.74 9.70 31.27
C VAL A 368 32.03 10.65 32.26
N GLN A 369 31.07 10.14 33.04
CA GLN A 369 30.40 10.89 34.12
C GLN A 369 30.49 10.20 35.50
N ALA A 370 31.58 9.47 35.76
CA ALA A 370 31.94 8.97 37.09
C ALA A 370 33.22 9.62 37.60
#